data_AF-A0ABD4L5Z3-F1
#
_entry.id   AF-A0ABD4L5Z3-F1
#
_cell.length_a   1.000
_cell.length_b   1.000
_cell.length_c   1.000
_cell.angle_alpha   90.00
_cell.angle_beta   90.00
_cell.angle_gamma   90.00
#
_symmetry.space_group_name_H-M   'P 1'
#
loop_
_entity.id
_entity.type
_entity.pdbx_description
1 polymer ?
#
loop_
_entity_poly.entity_id
_entity_poly.type
_entity_poly.pdbx_seq_one_letter_code
_entity_poly.pdbx_strand_id
1 'polypeptide(L)' 'DIMKAKKKPLDVKTPADLGVDVAGRVKLLKVEPPAERQAGIKVGSVDELVDKLKNEAKVIS' A
#
# COMPACT_ATOMS: atom_id res chain seq x y z
N ASP A 1 -31.92 9.25 -11.61
CA ASP A 1 -32.07 7.87 -11.07
C ASP A 1 -31.53 7.62 -9.65
N ILE A 2 -31.27 8.66 -8.85
CA ILE A 2 -30.85 8.48 -7.43
C ILE A 2 -32.06 8.21 -6.50
N MET A 3 -33.18 8.90 -6.75
CA MET A 3 -34.40 8.79 -5.93
C MET A 3 -35.06 7.41 -6.03
N LYS A 4 -34.92 6.73 -7.17
CA LYS A 4 -35.42 5.35 -7.35
C LYS A 4 -34.54 4.34 -6.61
N ALA A 5 -33.21 4.54 -6.60
CA ALA A 5 -32.27 3.66 -5.91
C ALA A 5 -32.44 3.69 -4.40
N LYS A 6 -32.64 4.87 -3.79
CA LYS A 6 -32.90 5.00 -2.34
C LYS A 6 -34.21 4.36 -1.87
N LYS A 7 -35.17 4.18 -2.78
CA LYS A 7 -36.47 3.56 -2.49
C LYS A 7 -36.47 2.04 -2.62
N LYS A 8 -35.43 1.44 -3.21
CA LYS A 8 -35.33 -0.02 -3.31
C LYS A 8 -34.98 -0.58 -1.93
N PRO A 9 -35.71 -1.58 -1.42
CA PRO A 9 -35.30 -2.27 -0.21
C PRO A 9 -33.94 -2.93 -0.46
N LEU A 10 -33.05 -2.79 0.52
CA LEU A 10 -31.71 -3.36 0.49
C LEU A 10 -31.65 -4.41 1.59
N ASP A 11 -31.64 -5.67 1.18
CA ASP A 11 -31.63 -6.78 2.12
C ASP A 11 -30.23 -6.89 2.75
N VAL A 12 -30.18 -6.69 4.06
CA VAL A 12 -28.97 -6.87 4.86
C VAL A 12 -28.99 -8.29 5.40
N LYS A 13 -28.00 -9.09 5.00
CA LYS A 13 -27.78 -10.44 5.53
C LYS A 13 -26.47 -10.50 6.30
N THR A 14 -26.46 -11.29 7.34
CA THR A 14 -25.26 -11.62 8.10
C THR A 14 -24.59 -12.86 7.49
N PRO A 15 -23.27 -13.04 7.65
CA PRO A 15 -22.59 -14.28 7.26
C PRO A 15 -23.20 -15.54 7.91
N ALA A 16 -23.79 -15.39 9.10
CA ALA A 16 -24.48 -16.47 9.82
C ALA A 16 -25.72 -16.98 9.07
N ASP A 17 -26.45 -16.09 8.37
CA ASP A 17 -27.62 -16.47 7.54
C ASP A 17 -27.23 -17.36 6.34
N LEU A 18 -25.94 -17.42 6.02
CA LEU A 18 -25.36 -18.25 4.96
C LEU A 18 -24.54 -19.44 5.52
N GLY A 19 -24.51 -19.64 6.85
CA GLY A 19 -23.73 -20.69 7.49
C GLY A 19 -22.21 -20.50 7.38
N VAL A 20 -21.74 -19.27 7.16
CA VAL A 20 -20.31 -18.96 6.97
C VAL A 20 -19.68 -18.51 8.27
N ASP A 21 -18.59 -19.19 8.67
CA ASP A 21 -17.76 -18.78 9.81
C ASP A 21 -16.77 -17.68 9.40
N VAL A 22 -16.72 -16.60 10.21
CA VAL A 22 -15.88 -15.41 9.99
C VAL A 22 -14.74 -15.34 11.00
N ALA A 23 -14.43 -16.44 11.70
CA ALA A 23 -13.31 -16.50 12.62
C ALA A 23 -11.99 -16.11 11.93
N GLY A 24 -11.33 -15.08 12.47
CA GLY A 24 -10.03 -14.63 11.99
C GLY A 24 -8.97 -15.71 12.23
N ARG A 25 -8.40 -16.25 11.15
CA ARG A 25 -7.31 -17.26 11.22
C ARG A 25 -5.92 -16.65 11.41
N VAL A 26 -5.83 -15.33 11.35
CA VAL A 26 -4.57 -14.58 11.43
C VAL A 26 -4.72 -13.49 12.47
N LYS A 27 -3.69 -13.31 13.29
CA LYS A 27 -3.60 -12.24 14.27
C LYS A 27 -2.76 -11.10 13.71
N LEU A 28 -3.33 -9.90 13.69
CA LEU A 28 -2.58 -8.67 13.40
C LEU A 28 -1.61 -8.42 14.55
N LEU A 29 -0.30 -8.47 14.28
CA LEU A 29 0.73 -8.26 15.30
C LEU A 29 1.08 -6.78 15.46
N LYS A 30 1.26 -6.08 14.34
CA LYS A 30 1.67 -4.68 14.32
C LYS A 30 1.32 -4.04 12.97
N VAL A 31 1.10 -2.73 12.99
CA VAL A 31 0.97 -1.90 11.79
C VAL A 31 1.97 -0.77 11.95
N GLU A 32 2.87 -0.63 10.98
CA GLU A 32 3.81 0.48 10.92
C GLU A 32 3.83 1.06 9.51
N PRO A 33 3.99 2.39 9.38
CA PRO A 33 4.19 3.01 8.09
C PRO A 33 5.49 2.49 7.45
N PRO A 34 5.55 2.40 6.11
CA PRO A 34 6.79 2.06 5.43
C PRO A 34 7.87 3.12 5.70
N ALA A 35 9.14 2.72 5.60
CA ALA A 35 10.24 3.67 5.72
C ALA A 35 10.07 4.81 4.71
N GLU A 36 10.15 6.05 5.20
CA GLU A 36 10.07 7.22 4.33
C GLU A 36 11.24 7.23 3.34
N ARG A 37 10.95 7.57 2.09
CA ARG A 37 11.99 7.70 1.07
C ARG A 37 12.87 8.90 1.43
N GLN A 38 14.16 8.65 1.61
CA GLN A 38 15.14 9.72 1.80
C GLN A 38 15.18 10.65 0.59
N ALA A 39 15.41 11.94 0.84
CA ALA A 39 15.56 12.93 -0.22
C ALA A 39 16.73 12.53 -1.15
N GLY A 40 16.51 12.66 -2.46
CA GLY A 40 17.56 12.45 -3.45
C GLY A 40 18.61 13.56 -3.45
N ILE A 41 19.77 13.28 -4.03
CA ILE A 41 20.87 14.24 -4.12
C ILE A 41 20.91 14.81 -5.55
N LYS A 42 20.99 16.14 -5.67
CA LYS A 42 21.30 16.79 -6.95
C LYS A 42 22.82 16.77 -7.18
N VAL A 43 23.24 16.34 -8.36
CA VAL A 43 24.65 16.32 -8.77
C VAL A 43 24.92 17.45 -9.75
N GLY A 44 26.14 17.99 -9.72
CA GLY A 44 26.56 19.11 -10.57
C GLY A 44 27.10 18.68 -11.93
N SER A 45 27.50 17.42 -12.10
CA SER A 45 28.11 16.91 -13.33
C SER A 45 27.80 15.43 -13.57
N VAL A 46 28.16 14.95 -14.77
CA VAL A 46 28.02 13.54 -15.16
C VAL A 46 29.04 12.66 -14.42
N ASP A 47 30.27 13.15 -14.20
CA ASP A 47 31.29 12.40 -13.47
C ASP A 47 30.87 12.15 -12.02
N GLU A 48 30.31 13.16 -11.35
CA GLU A 48 29.76 13.02 -9.99
C GLU A 48 28.59 12.03 -9.92
N LEU A 49 27.78 11.93 -10.99
CA LEU A 49 26.70 10.96 -11.06
C LEU A 49 27.27 9.54 -11.12
N VAL A 50 28.25 9.30 -12.00
CA VAL A 50 28.87 7.98 -12.16
C VAL A 50 29.56 7.55 -10.88
N ASP A 51 30.29 8.45 -10.23
CA ASP A 51 30.97 8.16 -8.96
C ASP A 51 29.99 7.80 -7.84
N LYS A 52 28.91 8.56 -7.66
CA LYS A 52 27.89 8.26 -6.63
C LYS A 52 27.17 6.95 -6.92
N LEU A 53 26.87 6.66 -8.18
CA LEU A 53 26.21 5.43 -8.57
C LEU A 53 27.10 4.19 -8.41
N LYS A 54 28.42 4.31 -8.64
CA LYS A 54 29.39 3.21 -8.43
C LYS A 54 29.74 3.00 -6.96
N ASN A 55 30.03 4.07 -6.22
CA ASN A 55 30.61 3.96 -4.88
C ASN A 55 29.56 3.94 -3.75
N GLU A 56 28.54 4.78 -3.82
CA GLU A 56 27.53 4.92 -2.76
C GLU A 56 26.35 3.97 -3.01
N ALA A 57 25.74 4.09 -4.18
CA ALA A 57 24.54 3.32 -4.51
C ALA A 57 24.85 1.90 -5.04
N LYS A 58 26.09 1.64 -5.49
CA LYS A 58 26.60 0.35 -5.99
C LYS A 58 25.69 -0.33 -7.01
N VAL A 59 25.06 0.47 -7.88
CA VAL A 59 24.07 -0.01 -8.87
C VAL A 59 24.69 -0.24 -10.24
N ILE A 60 25.89 0.28 -10.48
CA ILE A 60 26.66 0.09 -11.71
C ILE A 60 28.11 -0.23 -11.35
N SER A 61 28.74 -1.09 -12.16
CA SER A 61 30.15 -1.50 -12.02
C SER A 61 31.10 -0.51 -12.69
#